data_AF-A0A1F9WFJ1-F1
#
_entry.id   AF-A0A1F9WFJ1-F1
#
_cell.length_a   1.000
_cell.length_b   1.000
_cell.length_c   1.000
_cell.angle_alpha   90.00
_cell.angle_beta   90.00
_cell.angle_gamma   90.00
#
_symmetry.space_group_name_H-M   'P 1'
#
loop_
_entity.id
_entity.type
_entity.pdbx_description
1 polymer ?
#
loop_
_entity_poly.entity_id
_entity_poly.type
_entity_poly.pdbx_seq_one_letter_code
_entity_poly.pdbx_strand_id
1 'polypeptide(L)'
;MDSLLAKIPEIKFSSNAEEIPWDKAVVWTIMPRVGPRIYEWLEAEHIRYVSWTNGIVNIMPENNSILSDKCQCIILPSGFVWVGKNVKVA
;
A
#
# COMPACT_ATOMS: atom_id res chain seq x y z
N MET A 1 -1.01 12.27 9.35
CA MET A 1 -0.90 10.85 8.98
C MET A 1 -1.54 9.98 10.06
N ASP A 2 -1.31 10.28 11.35
CA ASP A 2 -1.92 9.61 12.53
C ASP A 2 -3.45 9.43 12.48
N SER A 3 -4.20 10.36 11.88
CA SER A 3 -5.66 10.28 11.82
C SER A 3 -6.20 9.24 10.83
N LEU A 4 -5.41 8.86 9.81
CA LEU A 4 -5.82 7.88 8.81
C LEU A 4 -5.57 6.46 9.32
N LEU A 5 -4.46 6.25 10.02
CA LEU A 5 -4.06 4.98 10.61
C LEU A 5 -5.05 4.51 11.68
N ALA A 6 -5.53 5.45 12.51
CA ALA A 6 -6.59 5.17 13.47
C ALA A 6 -7.90 4.69 12.80
N LYS A 7 -8.10 5.00 11.52
CA LYS A 7 -9.28 4.58 10.75
C LYS A 7 -9.04 3.36 9.87
N ILE A 8 -7.79 3.12 9.48
CA ILE A 8 -7.38 2.06 8.54
C ILE A 8 -6.09 1.41 9.08
N PRO A 9 -6.21 0.50 10.05
CA PRO A 9 -5.04 -0.13 10.69
C PRO A 9 -4.29 -1.11 9.77
N GLU A 10 -4.90 -1.49 8.66
CA GLU A 10 -4.30 -2.37 7.64
C GLU A 10 -3.19 -1.69 6.84
N ILE A 11 -3.22 -0.35 6.74
CA ILE A 11 -2.12 0.40 6.12
C ILE A 11 -1.06 0.65 7.19
N LYS A 12 0.14 0.15 6.94
CA LYS A 12 1.28 0.29 7.84
C LYS A 12 2.31 1.23 7.23
N PHE A 13 3.19 1.75 8.07
CA PHE A 13 4.27 2.64 7.63
C PHE A 13 5.48 2.53 8.54
N SER A 14 6.65 2.80 7.98
CA SER A 14 7.92 2.83 8.71
C SER A 14 8.97 3.59 7.90
N SER A 15 9.93 4.19 8.59
CA SER A 15 11.16 4.69 7.97
C SER A 15 12.26 3.63 7.90
N ASN A 16 12.07 2.47 8.55
CA ASN A 16 13.01 1.35 8.56
C ASN A 16 12.64 0.34 7.48
N ALA A 17 13.54 0.14 6.51
CA ALA A 17 13.30 -0.76 5.39
C ALA A 17 13.27 -2.25 5.79
N GLU A 18 13.89 -2.61 6.91
CA GLU A 18 13.95 -4.00 7.41
C GLU A 18 12.61 -4.49 7.98
N GLU A 19 11.70 -3.58 8.34
CA GLU A 19 10.37 -3.90 8.88
C GLU A 19 9.36 -4.25 7.79
N ILE A 20 9.71 -3.98 6.52
CA ILE A 20 8.77 -4.06 5.41
C ILE A 20 8.75 -5.48 4.86
N PRO A 21 7.57 -6.12 4.76
CA PRO A 21 7.43 -7.44 4.13
C PRO A 21 7.46 -7.31 2.59
N TRP A 22 8.62 -6.98 2.04
CA TRP A 22 8.84 -6.63 0.62
C TRP A 22 8.31 -7.66 -0.38
N ASP A 23 8.23 -8.93 0.01
CA ASP A 23 7.75 -10.01 -0.84
C ASP A 23 6.24 -10.21 -0.75
N LYS A 24 5.58 -9.72 0.30
CA LYS A 24 4.16 -9.94 0.63
C LYS A 24 3.36 -8.65 0.76
N ALA A 25 3.86 -7.53 0.25
CA ALA A 25 3.14 -6.27 0.33
C ALA A 25 3.26 -5.43 -0.94
N VAL A 26 2.29 -4.53 -1.12
CA VAL A 26 2.47 -3.36 -1.99
C VAL A 26 3.00 -2.23 -1.13
N VAL A 27 4.17 -1.72 -1.48
CA VAL A 27 4.86 -0.66 -0.74
C VAL A 27 4.92 0.56 -1.63
N TRP A 28 4.58 1.73 -1.11
CA TRP A 28 4.77 2.99 -1.80
C TRP A 28 5.45 3.99 -0.88
N THR A 29 6.00 5.03 -1.47
CA THR A 29 6.56 6.13 -0.69
C THR A 29 5.83 7.40 -1.06
N ILE A 30 5.56 8.24 -0.07
CA ILE A 30 5.25 9.64 -0.34
C ILE A 30 6.59 10.35 -0.19
N MET A 31 7.14 10.93 -1.25
CA MET A 31 8.38 11.70 -1.12
C MET A 31 8.10 12.94 -0.27
N PRO A 32 8.60 13.05 0.97
CA PRO A 32 8.44 14.27 1.72
C PRO A 32 9.36 15.33 1.10
N ARG A 33 8.91 16.59 1.04
CA ARG A 33 9.77 17.70 0.59
C ARG A 33 11.00 17.87 1.49
N VAL A 34 10.89 17.48 2.77
CA VAL A 34 11.95 17.52 3.78
C VAL A 34 11.73 16.34 4.73
N GLY A 35 12.76 15.53 4.99
CA GLY A 35 12.71 14.41 5.94
C GLY A 35 13.13 13.06 5.36
N PRO A 36 13.28 12.02 6.21
CA PRO A 36 13.61 10.68 5.76
C PRO A 36 12.48 10.08 4.92
N ARG A 37 12.81 9.17 4.02
CA ARG A 37 11.82 8.41 3.24
C ARG A 37 10.95 7.60 4.19
N ILE A 38 9.63 7.76 4.07
CA ILE A 38 8.64 6.94 4.77
C ILE A 38 8.07 5.96 3.75
N TYR A 39 8.12 4.68 4.10
CA TYR A 39 7.47 3.62 3.36
C TYR A 39 6.10 3.39 3.97
N GLU A 40 5.08 3.36 3.12
CA GLU A 40 3.74 2.92 3.46
C GLU A 40 3.48 1.60 2.73
N TRP A 41 2.76 0.68 3.35
CA TRP A 41 2.43 -0.57 2.68
C TRP A 41 1.10 -1.15 3.12
N LEU A 42 0.61 -2.03 2.25
CA LEU A 42 -0.52 -2.91 2.50
C LEU A 42 -0.10 -4.34 2.20
N GLU A 43 -0.31 -5.24 3.17
CA GLU A 43 0.02 -6.65 3.04
C GLU A 43 -0.95 -7.39 2.11
N ALA A 44 -0.45 -8.43 1.45
CA ALA A 44 -1.16 -9.18 0.42
C ALA A 44 -2.48 -9.80 0.91
N GLU A 45 -2.61 -10.08 2.22
CA GLU A 45 -3.85 -10.60 2.80
C GLU A 45 -5.03 -9.62 2.73
N HIS A 46 -4.74 -8.32 2.65
CA HIS A 46 -5.75 -7.26 2.49
C HIS A 46 -5.97 -6.87 1.03
N ILE A 47 -5.30 -7.55 0.09
CA ILE A 47 -5.30 -7.21 -1.34
C ILE A 47 -5.88 -8.36 -2.15
N ARG A 48 -6.99 -8.08 -2.84
CA ARG A 48 -7.58 -9.01 -3.79
C ARG A 48 -6.71 -9.16 -5.03
N TYR A 49 -6.34 -8.01 -5.62
CA TYR A 49 -5.37 -7.91 -6.71
C TYR A 49 -4.89 -6.47 -6.88
N VAL A 50 -3.76 -6.34 -7.57
CA VAL A 50 -3.21 -5.07 -8.04
C VAL A 50 -3.39 -5.01 -9.56
N SER A 51 -3.79 -3.86 -10.07
CA SER A 51 -3.71 -3.54 -11.51
C SER A 51 -2.89 -2.28 -11.71
N TRP A 52 -2.29 -2.12 -12.88
CA TRP A 52 -1.60 -0.89 -13.24
C TRP A 52 -2.02 -0.42 -14.61
N THR A 53 -2.07 0.90 -14.81
CA THR A 53 -2.30 1.48 -16.12
C THR A 53 -1.57 2.82 -16.18
N ASN A 54 -0.73 3.02 -17.19
CA ASN A 54 0.01 4.27 -17.40
C ASN A 54 0.80 4.74 -16.15
N GLY A 55 1.40 3.81 -15.41
CA GLY A 55 2.16 4.12 -14.20
C GLY A 55 1.34 4.41 -12.95
N ILE A 56 0.01 4.37 -13.04
CA ILE A 56 -0.89 4.45 -11.88
C ILE A 56 -1.18 3.03 -11.40
N VAL A 57 -0.90 2.78 -10.12
CA VAL A 57 -1.18 1.49 -9.49
C VAL A 57 -2.51 1.57 -8.75
N ASN A 58 -3.39 0.62 -9.01
CA ASN A 58 -4.66 0.45 -8.31
C ASN A 58 -4.59 -0.81 -7.45
N ILE A 59 -4.89 -0.66 -6.16
CA ILE A 59 -5.01 -1.78 -5.22
C ILE A 59 -6.49 -2.02 -4.95
N MET A 60 -6.95 -3.23 -5.20
CA MET A 60 -8.33 -3.64 -4.92
C MET A 60 -8.37 -4.36 -3.57
N PRO A 61 -9.13 -3.85 -2.58
CA PRO A 61 -9.22 -4.48 -1.27
C PRO A 61 -9.80 -5.90 -1.34
N GLU A 62 -9.27 -6.78 -0.49
CA GLU A 62 -9.87 -8.09 -0.26
C GLU A 62 -11.25 -7.92 0.38
N ASN A 63 -12.20 -8.78 0.03
CA ASN A 63 -13.60 -8.63 0.45
C ASN A 63 -13.77 -8.60 1.98
N ASN A 64 -12.89 -9.30 2.72
CA ASN A 64 -12.91 -9.40 4.17
C ASN A 64 -12.01 -8.37 4.88
N SER A 65 -11.31 -7.50 4.14
CA SER A 65 -10.51 -6.42 4.71
C SER A 65 -11.40 -5.28 5.23
N ILE A 66 -10.96 -4.54 6.25
CA ILE A 66 -11.62 -3.31 6.69
C ILE A 66 -11.67 -2.30 5.55
N LEU A 67 -10.65 -2.29 4.69
CA LEU A 67 -10.58 -1.43 3.51
C LEU A 67 -11.77 -1.58 2.55
N SER A 68 -12.35 -2.78 2.41
CA SER A 68 -13.49 -3.00 1.50
C SER A 68 -14.76 -2.25 1.95
N ASP A 69 -14.90 -2.02 3.26
CA ASP A 69 -15.98 -1.20 3.82
C ASP A 69 -15.72 0.31 3.69
N LYS A 70 -14.48 0.71 3.37
CA LYS A 70 -14.06 2.12 3.30
C LYS A 70 -13.87 2.62 1.88
N CYS A 71 -13.47 1.76 0.95
CA CYS A 71 -13.15 2.15 -0.41
C CYS A 71 -13.32 0.98 -1.39
N GLN A 72 -13.55 1.30 -2.66
CA GLN A 72 -13.56 0.30 -3.73
C GLN A 72 -12.16 0.02 -4.28
N CYS A 73 -11.27 1.00 -4.21
CA CYS A 73 -9.88 0.89 -4.63
C CYS A 73 -9.02 1.95 -3.94
N ILE A 74 -7.72 1.68 -3.85
CA ILE A 74 -6.69 2.66 -3.51
C ILE A 74 -5.92 2.97 -4.79
N ILE A 75 -5.81 4.25 -5.14
CA ILE A 75 -5.07 4.73 -6.30
C ILE A 75 -3.75 5.32 -5.83
N LEU A 76 -2.64 4.80 -6.34
CA LEU A 76 -1.29 5.23 -6.00
C LEU A 76 -0.63 5.95 -7.18
N PRO A 77 -0.73 7.28 -7.27
CA PRO A 77 0.04 8.08 -8.22
C PRO A 77 1.47 8.37 -7.70
N SER A 78 2.09 7.40 -7.02
CA SER A 78 3.38 7.61 -6.35
C SER A 78 4.55 7.52 -7.32
N GLY A 79 5.60 8.31 -7.08
CA GLY A 79 6.88 8.21 -7.78
C GLY A 79 7.64 6.90 -7.51
N PHE A 80 7.24 6.13 -6.48
CA PHE A 80 7.75 4.79 -6.22
C PHE A 80 6.65 3.89 -5.69
N VAL A 81 6.41 2.79 -6.40
CA VAL A 81 5.57 1.67 -5.96
C VAL A 81 6.34 0.37 -6.17
N TRP A 82 6.34 -0.48 -5.16
CA TRP A 82 6.90 -1.82 -5.17
C TRP A 82 5.79 -2.83 -4.93
N VAL A 83 5.63 -3.79 -5.83
CA VAL A 83 4.65 -4.87 -5.68
C VAL A 83 5.42 -6.15 -5.38
N GLY A 84 5.25 -6.69 -4.18
CA GLY A 84 5.93 -7.90 -3.74
C GLY A 84 5.54 -9.12 -4.58
N LYS A 85 6.48 -10.05 -4.76
CA LYS A 85 6.31 -11.24 -5.62
C LYS A 85 5.12 -12.14 -5.26
N ASN A 86 4.64 -12.09 -4.01
CA ASN A 86 3.50 -12.88 -3.53
C ASN A 86 2.18 -12.08 -3.56
N VAL A 87 2.19 -10.86 -4.10
CA VAL A 87 0.97 -10.06 -4.31
C VAL A 87 0.34 -10.48 -5.63
N LYS A 88 -0.98 -10.72 -5.62
CA LYS A 88 -1.74 -11.04 -6.83
C LYS A 88 -1.80 -9.83 -7.76
N VAL A 89 -1.42 -10.01 -9.01
CA VAL A 89 -1.49 -8.99 -10.07
C VAL A 89 -2.46 -9.45 -11.17
N ALA A 90 -3.13 -8.50 -11.81
CA ALA A 90 -4.08 -8.73 -12.91
C ALA A 90 -3.56 -8.16 -14.23
#